data_AF-A0A937W261-F1
#
_entry.id   AF-A0A937W261-F1
#
_cell.length_a   1.000
_cell.length_b   1.000
_cell.length_c   1.000
_cell.angle_alpha   90.00
_cell.angle_beta   90.00
_cell.angle_gamma   90.00
#
_symmetry.space_group_name_H-M   'P 1'
#
loop_
_entity.id
_entity.type
_entity.pdbx_description
1 polymer ?
#
loop_
_entity_poly.entity_id
_entity_poly.type
_entity_poly.pdbx_seq_one_letter_code
_entity_poly.pdbx_strand_id
1 'polypeptide(L)' 'MALSTTLAEIVSLSIDQRIRLVEAIWDSIATEPGQPELTVAQQQELERRLAAHTASPKDVVSWKEVKAQALARARQ' A
#
# COMPACT_ATOMS: atom_id res chain seq x y z
N MET A 1 -4.12 26.56 0.85
CA MET A 1 -3.38 26.48 -0.43
C MET A 1 -4.12 25.52 -1.34
N ALA A 2 -4.10 25.73 -2.66
CA ALA A 2 -4.72 24.78 -3.58
C ALA A 2 -3.91 23.48 -3.63
N LEU A 3 -4.57 22.33 -3.68
CA LEU A 3 -3.90 21.02 -3.77
C LEU A 3 -2.92 20.95 -4.95
N SER A 4 -3.26 21.62 -6.06
CA SER A 4 -2.38 21.75 -7.24
C SER A 4 -1.06 22.45 -6.93
N THR A 5 -1.06 23.47 -6.07
CA THR A 5 0.16 24.18 -5.66
C THR A 5 1.04 23.30 -4.79
N THR A 6 0.46 22.64 -3.79
CA THR A 6 1.19 21.69 -2.93
C THR A 6 1.76 20.52 -3.72
N LEU A 7 1.01 20.01 -4.70
CA LEU A 7 1.50 18.94 -5.56
C LEU A 7 2.66 19.40 -6.43
N ALA A 8 2.65 20.63 -6.95
CA ALA A 8 3.76 21.18 -7.72
C ALA A 8 5.06 21.27 -6.89
N GLU A 9 4.95 21.69 -5.62
CA GLU A 9 6.07 21.72 -4.68
C GLU A 9 6.62 20.31 -4.40
N ILE A 10 5.73 19.34 -4.14
CA ILE A 10 6.12 17.94 -3.91
C ILE A 10 6.81 17.35 -5.15
N VAL A 11 6.30 17.62 -6.35
CA VAL A 11 6.88 17.12 -7.61
C VAL A 11 8.26 17.73 -7.87
N SER A 12 8.55 18.94 -7.36
CA SER A 12 9.87 19.58 -7.48
C SER A 12 10.97 18.90 -6.63
N LEU A 13 10.59 18.08 -5.64
CA LEU A 13 11.52 17.31 -4.83
C LEU A 13 12.20 16.18 -5.62
N SER A 14 13.36 15.73 -5.14
CA SER A 14 14.02 14.55 -5.68
C SER A 14 13.16 13.29 -5.49
N ILE A 15 13.40 12.25 -6.31
CA ILE A 15 12.66 10.97 -6.18
C ILE A 15 12.74 10.42 -4.75
N ASP A 16 13.93 10.42 -4.14
CA ASP A 16 14.14 9.91 -2.78
C ASP A 16 13.34 10.71 -1.74
N GLN A 17 13.30 12.04 -1.88
CA GLN A 17 12.52 12.91 -1.01
C GLN A 17 11.02 12.66 -1.16
N ARG A 18 10.54 12.46 -2.40
CA ARG A 18 9.13 12.12 -2.64
C ARG A 18 8.76 10.78 -2.04
N ILE A 19 9.61 9.76 -2.15
CA ILE A 19 9.37 8.45 -1.56
C ILE A 19 9.25 8.57 -0.03
N ARG A 20 10.20 9.26 0.62
CA ARG A 20 10.15 9.48 2.08
C ARG A 20 8.93 10.29 2.52
N LEU A 21 8.51 11.27 1.72
CA LEU A 21 7.31 12.06 2.01
C LEU A 21 6.04 11.19 1.90
N VAL A 22 5.94 10.34 0.88
CA VAL A 22 4.82 9.40 0.72
C VAL A 22 4.74 8.47 1.93
N GLU A 23 5.88 7.93 2.37
CA GLU A 23 5.96 7.08 3.57
C GLU A 23 5.51 7.84 4.83
N ALA A 24 6.03 9.06 5.07
CA ALA A 24 5.65 9.87 6.22
C ALA A 24 4.16 10.25 6.25
N ILE A 25 3.58 10.57 5.09
CA ILE A 25 2.14 10.85 4.97
C ILE A 25 1.34 9.58 5.27
N TRP A 26 1.77 8.43 4.73
CA TRP A 26 1.12 7.14 4.98
C TRP A 26 1.11 6.79 6.47
N ASP A 27 2.24 6.96 7.15
CA ASP A 27 2.35 6.74 8.59
C ASP A 27 1.44 7.69 9.40
N SER A 28 1.30 8.95 8.97
CA SER A 28 0.44 9.91 9.67
C SER A 28 -1.05 9.53 9.61
N ILE A 29 -1.52 8.96 8.50
CA ILE A 29 -2.92 8.52 8.34
C ILE A 29 -3.24 7.42 9.36
N ALA A 30 -2.28 6.53 9.62
CA ALA A 30 -2.43 5.47 10.62
C ALA A 30 -2.58 6.00 12.06
N THR A 31 -2.25 7.27 12.31
CA THR A 31 -2.40 7.92 13.62
C THR A 31 -3.64 8.81 13.73
N GLU A 32 -4.37 9.04 12.63
CA GLU A 32 -5.56 9.88 12.66
C GLU A 32 -6.70 9.25 13.47
N PRO A 33 -7.40 10.02 14.32
CA PRO A 33 -8.57 9.54 15.03
C PRO A 33 -9.75 9.33 14.07
N GLY A 34 -10.66 8.41 14.41
CA GLY A 34 -11.86 8.15 13.60
C GLY A 34 -11.59 7.26 12.39
N GLN A 35 -10.56 6.41 12.46
CA GLN A 35 -10.38 5.34 11.49
C GLN A 35 -11.65 4.50 11.39
N PRO A 36 -12.08 4.14 10.17
CA PRO A 36 -13.26 3.32 9.99
C PRO A 36 -13.05 1.98 10.68
N GLU A 37 -13.98 1.61 11.56
CA GLU A 37 -14.00 0.27 12.12
C GLU A 37 -14.22 -0.74 11.00
N LEU A 38 -13.57 -1.90 11.13
CA LEU A 38 -13.84 -3.01 10.23
C LEU A 38 -15.27 -3.49 10.45
N THR A 39 -15.99 -3.72 9.36
CA THR A 39 -17.23 -4.48 9.43
C THR A 39 -16.93 -5.91 9.86
N VAL A 40 -17.92 -6.59 10.45
CA VAL A 40 -17.80 -8.00 10.85
C VAL A 40 -17.35 -8.88 9.69
N ALA A 41 -17.88 -8.64 8.48
CA ALA A 41 -17.49 -9.38 7.28
C ALA A 41 -16.02 -9.16 6.89
N GLN A 42 -15.52 -7.93 7.02
CA GLN A 42 -14.10 -7.64 6.78
C GLN A 42 -13.20 -8.30 7.82
N GLN A 43 -13.56 -8.24 9.10
CA GLN A 43 -12.81 -8.89 10.17
C GLN A 43 -12.73 -10.41 9.95
N GLN A 44 -13.86 -11.06 9.66
CA GLN A 44 -13.92 -12.48 9.37
C GLN A 44 -13.06 -12.88 8.16
N GLU A 45 -13.05 -12.07 7.10
CA GLU A 45 -12.22 -12.34 5.92
C GLU A 45 -10.72 -12.21 6.24
N LEU A 46 -10.33 -11.22 7.05
CA LEU A 46 -8.95 -11.08 7.49
C LEU A 46 -8.50 -12.26 8.36
N GLU A 47 -9.34 -12.68 9.32
CA GLU A 47 -9.08 -13.86 10.16
C GLU A 47 -8.94 -15.13 9.32
N ARG A 48 -9.83 -15.35 8.35
CA ARG A 48 -9.78 -16.50 7.43
C ARG A 48 -8.49 -16.50 6.60
N ARG A 49 -8.09 -15.35 6.04
CA ARG A 49 -6.85 -15.22 5.26
C ARG A 49 -5.61 -15.44 6.11
N LEU A 50 -5.60 -14.92 7.34
CA LEU A 50 -4.50 -15.11 8.28
C LEU A 50 -4.35 -16.59 8.63
N ALA A 51 -5.44 -17.27 8.98
CA ALA A 51 -5.43 -18.70 9.28
C ALA A 51 -4.94 -19.54 8.09
N ALA A 52 -5.40 -19.23 6.87
CA ALA A 52 -4.94 -19.89 5.65
C ALA A 52 -3.43 -19.71 5.43
N HIS A 53 -2.92 -18.49 5.61
CA HIS A 53 -1.48 -18.22 5.48
C HIS A 53 -0.66 -18.93 6.57
N THR A 54 -1.11 -18.94 7.81
CA THR A 54 -0.44 -19.68 8.90
C THR A 54 -0.40 -21.18 8.62
N ALA A 55 -1.47 -21.76 8.07
CA ALA A 55 -1.51 -23.17 7.69
C ALA A 55 -0.64 -23.49 6.48
N SER A 56 -0.42 -22.54 5.57
CA SER A 56 0.35 -22.72 4.33
C SER A 56 1.22 -21.48 4.02
N PRO A 57 2.31 -21.25 4.78
CA PRO A 57 3.10 -20.02 4.66
C PRO A 57 3.85 -19.89 3.33
N LYS A 58 4.02 -21.01 2.61
CA LYS A 58 4.63 -21.06 1.27
C LYS A 58 3.62 -20.87 0.14
N ASP A 59 2.33 -20.79 0.43
CA ASP A 59 1.29 -20.47 -0.56
C ASP A 59 1.27 -18.96 -0.84
N VAL A 60 2.37 -18.50 -1.43
CA VAL A 60 2.62 -17.09 -1.75
C VAL A 60 3.27 -17.01 -3.13
N VAL A 61 3.02 -15.91 -3.83
CA VAL A 61 3.75 -15.58 -5.06
C VAL A 61 4.91 -14.67 -4.70
N SER A 62 6.11 -14.98 -5.19
CA SER A 62 7.29 -14.16 -4.89
C SER A 62 7.18 -12.79 -5.55
N TRP A 63 7.77 -11.77 -4.92
CA TRP A 63 7.85 -10.43 -5.53
C TRP A 63 8.50 -10.46 -6.91
N LYS A 64 9.51 -11.33 -7.11
CA LYS A 64 10.16 -11.52 -8.40
C LYS A 64 9.16 -11.94 -9.49
N GLU A 65 8.28 -12.89 -9.18
CA GLU A 65 7.24 -13.36 -10.11
C GLU A 65 6.20 -12.29 -10.37
N VAL A 66 5.69 -11.64 -9.32
CA VAL A 66 4.71 -10.53 -9.46
C VAL A 66 5.27 -9.41 -10.34
N LYS A 67 6.52 -8.99 -10.08
CA LYS A 67 7.21 -7.95 -10.86
C LYS A 67 7.40 -8.38 -12.32
N ALA A 68 7.82 -9.63 -12.55
CA ALA A 68 8.00 -10.14 -13.90
C ALA A 68 6.68 -10.13 -14.69
N GLN A 69 5.58 -10.57 -14.07
CA GLN A 69 4.26 -10.54 -14.70
C GLN A 69 3.76 -9.12 -14.97
N ALA A 70 3.96 -8.18 -14.04
CA ALA A 70 3.58 -6.78 -14.22
C ALA A 70 4.34 -6.12 -15.38
N LEU A 71 5.65 -6.35 -15.48
CA LEU A 71 6.48 -5.84 -16.58
C LEU A 71 6.11 -6.45 -17.93
N ALA A 72 5.74 -7.73 -17.96
CA ALA A 72 5.27 -8.39 -19.18
C ALA A 72 3.97 -7.74 -19.69
N ARG A 73 3.02 -7.42 -18.79
CA ARG A 73 1.77 -6.72 -19.14
C ARG A 73 2.00 -5.30 -19.64
N ALA A 74 2.91 -4.55 -19.02
CA ALA A 74 3.19 -3.17 -19.41
C ALA A 74 3.86 -3.01 -20.80
N ARG A 75 4.30 -4.12 -21.42
CA ARG A 75 4.90 -4.16 -22.76
C ARG A 75 3.93 -4.56 -23.87
N GLN A 76 2.72 -4.99 -23.51
CA GLN A 76 1.62 -5.26 -24.43
C GLN A 76 0.90 -3.95 -24.74
#